data_AF-A0A6I2RIC8-F1
#
_entry.id   AF-A0A6I2RIC8-F1
#
_cell.length_a   1.000
_cell.length_b   1.000
_cell.length_c   1.000
_cell.angle_alpha   90.00
_cell.angle_beta   90.00
_cell.angle_gamma   90.00
#
_symmetry.space_group_name_H-M   'P 1'
#
loop_
_entity.id
_entity.type
_entity.pdbx_description
1 polymer ?
#
loop_
_entity_poly.entity_id
_entity_poly.type
_entity_poly.pdbx_seq_one_letter_code
_entity_poly.pdbx_strand_id
1 'polypeptide(L)'
;MNTNHCRRDRIHPGDLVDIVLKKDQPTGKLTRGIVGRLLTNKGYHPRGIKVMLTDGQVGRVQHICGLASLEQEPGTMSPRGRSRGLDKANPAAVELDDLV
;
A
#
# COMPACT_ATOMS: atom_id res chain seq x y z
N MET A 1 -4.43 -6.36 14.68
CA MET A 1 -5.59 -5.51 14.33
C MET A 1 -5.58 -5.25 12.83
N ASN A 2 -6.49 -5.86 12.07
CA ASN A 2 -6.48 -5.81 10.60
C ASN A 2 -7.13 -4.50 10.12
N THR A 3 -6.33 -3.44 9.97
CA THR A 3 -6.76 -2.07 9.61
C THR A 3 -6.74 -1.79 8.10
N ASN A 4 -6.73 -2.82 7.26
CA ASN A 4 -6.65 -2.64 5.80
C ASN A 4 -7.85 -1.83 5.23
N HIS A 5 -9.04 -2.00 5.80
CA HIS A 5 -10.24 -1.26 5.40
C HIS A 5 -10.29 0.19 5.92
N CYS A 6 -9.39 0.57 6.83
CA CYS A 6 -9.34 1.90 7.45
C CYS A 6 -8.50 2.90 6.64
N ARG A 7 -7.62 2.42 5.74
CA ARG A 7 -6.73 3.27 4.95
C ARG A 7 -7.30 3.46 3.54
N ARG A 8 -7.38 4.72 3.12
CA ARG A 8 -7.84 5.10 1.79
C ARG A 8 -6.93 4.55 0.69
N ASP A 9 -5.63 4.53 0.96
CA ASP A 9 -4.58 4.06 0.06
C ASP A 9 -4.71 2.59 -0.37
N ARG A 10 -5.48 1.80 0.39
CA ARG A 10 -5.72 0.38 0.10
C ARG A 10 -6.97 0.13 -0.75
N ILE A 11 -7.74 1.17 -1.09
CA ILE A 11 -9.04 1.04 -1.73
C ILE A 11 -9.09 1.93 -2.96
N HIS A 12 -9.25 1.32 -4.11
CA HIS A 12 -9.31 1.98 -5.40
C HIS A 12 -10.70 1.80 -6.02
N PRO A 13 -11.18 2.77 -6.82
CA PRO A 13 -12.32 2.54 -7.70
C PRO A 13 -12.05 1.34 -8.61
N GLY A 14 -13.01 0.43 -8.72
CA GLY A 14 -12.86 -0.85 -9.43
C GLY A 14 -12.55 -2.05 -8.52
N ASP A 15 -12.16 -1.81 -7.26
CA ASP A 15 -11.91 -2.90 -6.32
C ASP A 15 -13.23 -3.57 -5.88
N LEU A 16 -13.16 -4.89 -5.71
CA LEU A 16 -14.26 -5.68 -5.17
C LEU A 16 -14.19 -5.64 -3.64
N VAL A 17 -15.23 -5.08 -3.02
CA VAL A 17 -15.27 -4.83 -1.58
C VAL A 17 -16.56 -5.33 -0.97
N ASP A 18 -16.50 -5.69 0.30
CA ASP A 18 -17.68 -5.94 1.11
C ASP A 18 -17.92 -4.71 2.01
N ILE A 19 -19.07 -4.05 1.81
CA ILE A 19 -19.50 -2.87 2.54
C ILE A 19 -20.66 -3.16 3.48
N VAL A 20 -20.73 -2.43 4.59
CA VAL A 20 -21.94 -2.36 5.43
C VAL A 20 -22.72 -1.09 5.07
N LEU A 21 -23.98 -1.28 4.70
CA LEU A 21 -24.91 -0.19 4.41
C LEU A 21 -25.47 0.36 5.72
N LYS A 22 -25.96 1.61 5.71
CA LYS A 22 -26.56 2.21 6.92
C LYS A 22 -27.74 1.37 7.44
N LYS A 23 -28.58 0.84 6.54
CA LYS A 23 -29.71 -0.04 6.86
C LYS A 23 -29.28 -1.37 7.52
N ASP A 24 -28.06 -1.81 7.23
CA ASP A 24 -27.52 -3.10 7.66
C ASP A 24 -26.53 -2.96 8.83
N GLN A 25 -26.31 -1.76 9.37
CA GLN A 25 -25.51 -1.55 10.59
C GLN A 25 -26.01 -2.33 11.83
N PRO A 26 -27.33 -2.47 12.10
CA PRO A 26 -27.77 -3.25 13.25
C PRO A 26 -27.62 -4.76 13.04
N THR A 27 -27.65 -5.24 11.79
CA THR A 27 -27.58 -6.67 11.45
C THR A 27 -26.16 -7.12 11.10
N GLY A 28 -25.27 -6.19 10.78
CA GLY A 28 -23.91 -6.47 10.32
C GLY A 28 -23.85 -7.09 8.92
N LYS A 29 -24.94 -7.07 8.15
CA LYS A 29 -24.97 -7.69 6.82
C LYS A 29 -24.01 -6.96 5.88
N LEU A 30 -23.11 -7.74 5.28
CA LEU A 30 -22.16 -7.25 4.30
C LEU A 30 -22.76 -7.37 2.89
N THR A 31 -22.64 -6.31 2.12
CA THR A 31 -23.03 -6.25 0.72
C THR A 31 -21.76 -6.17 -0.11
N ARG A 32 -21.58 -7.16 -0.98
CA ARG A 32 -20.48 -7.21 -1.95
C ARG A 32 -20.79 -6.31 -3.14
N GLY A 33 -19.80 -5.55 -3.59
CA GLY A 33 -19.91 -4.76 -4.80
C GLY A 33 -18.60 -4.12 -5.24
N ILE A 34 -18.65 -3.45 -6.39
CA ILE A 34 -17.50 -2.75 -6.98
C ILE A 34 -17.50 -1.30 -6.51
N VAL A 35 -16.35 -0.80 -6.07
CA VAL A 35 -16.21 0.61 -5.69
C VAL A 35 -16.35 1.51 -6.92
N GLY A 36 -17.36 2.37 -6.94
CA GLY A 36 -17.52 3.42 -7.95
C GLY A 36 -16.81 4.71 -7.55
N ARG A 37 -17.04 5.19 -6.31
CA ARG A 37 -16.47 6.46 -5.84
C ARG A 37 -16.07 6.44 -4.38
N LEU A 38 -14.93 7.03 -4.06
CA LEU A 38 -14.52 7.28 -2.67
C LEU A 38 -15.13 8.59 -2.17
N LEU A 39 -15.87 8.53 -1.06
CA LEU A 39 -16.56 9.69 -0.47
C LEU A 39 -15.88 10.22 0.80
N THR A 40 -14.63 9.81 1.06
CA THR A 40 -13.92 10.16 2.29
C THR A 40 -12.63 10.88 1.98
N ASN A 41 -12.45 12.06 2.59
CA ASN A 41 -11.30 12.92 2.33
C ASN A 41 -10.04 12.51 3.11
N LYS A 42 -10.16 12.11 4.38
CA LYS A 42 -8.99 11.76 5.20
C LYS A 42 -8.34 10.42 4.76
N GLY A 43 -7.04 10.26 5.03
CA GLY A 43 -6.31 9.03 4.73
C GLY A 43 -6.70 7.84 5.63
N TYR A 44 -7.07 8.11 6.88
CA TYR A 44 -7.38 7.10 7.89
C TYR A 44 -8.77 7.28 8.50
N HIS A 45 -9.54 6.20 8.56
CA HIS A 45 -10.87 6.16 9.15
C HIS A 45 -11.06 4.91 10.02
N PRO A 46 -11.29 5.05 11.33
CA PRO A 46 -11.29 3.92 12.27
C PRO A 46 -12.43 2.92 12.06
N ARG A 47 -13.52 3.34 11.38
CA ARG A 47 -14.68 2.51 11.06
C ARG A 47 -14.76 2.19 9.56
N GLY A 48 -13.64 2.25 8.86
CA GLY A 48 -13.58 2.04 7.42
C GLY A 48 -13.86 3.28 6.57
N ILE A 49 -13.40 3.20 5.32
CA ILE A 49 -13.59 4.22 4.28
C ILE A 49 -15.05 4.21 3.79
N LYS A 50 -15.62 5.40 3.63
CA LYS A 50 -16.95 5.58 3.03
C LYS A 50 -16.81 5.55 1.51
N VAL A 51 -17.52 4.62 0.87
CA VAL A 51 -17.51 4.45 -0.59
C VAL A 51 -18.94 4.39 -1.12
N MET A 52 -19.07 4.73 -2.40
CA MET A 52 -20.25 4.51 -3.22
C MET A 52 -19.93 3.36 -4.18
N LEU A 53 -20.80 2.36 -4.21
CA LEU A 53 -20.72 1.27 -5.19
C LEU A 53 -21.17 1.75 -6.57
N THR A 54 -20.83 0.98 -7.60
CA THR A 54 -21.34 1.19 -8.97
C THR A 54 -22.87 1.14 -9.04
N ASP A 55 -23.52 0.40 -8.14
CA ASP A 55 -24.99 0.35 -8.00
C ASP A 55 -25.61 1.59 -7.33
N GLY A 56 -24.81 2.60 -6.97
CA GLY A 56 -25.25 3.82 -6.29
C GLY A 56 -25.45 3.68 -4.78
N GLN A 57 -25.26 2.48 -4.22
CA GLN A 57 -25.35 2.24 -2.78
C GLN A 57 -24.15 2.82 -2.02
N VAL A 58 -24.38 3.39 -0.83
CA VAL A 58 -23.34 4.04 -0.02
C VAL A 58 -23.16 3.32 1.31
N GLY A 59 -21.92 2.94 1.62
CA GLY A 59 -21.60 2.21 2.86
C GLY A 59 -20.17 2.41 3.35
N ARG A 60 -19.84 1.70 4.43
CA ARG A 60 -18.49 1.64 5.00
C ARG A 60 -17.84 0.33 4.60
N VAL A 61 -16.61 0.39 4.09
CA VAL A 61 -15.84 -0.82 3.73
C VAL A 61 -15.45 -1.57 4.99
N GLN A 62 -15.78 -2.86 5.05
CA GLN A 62 -15.36 -3.77 6.11
C GLN A 62 -14.30 -4.75 5.61
N HIS A 63 -14.42 -5.21 4.37
CA HIS A 63 -13.49 -6.17 3.79
C HIS A 63 -13.16 -5.80 2.35
N ILE A 64 -11.91 -6.04 1.94
CA ILE A 64 -11.44 -5.85 0.57
C ILE A 64 -11.24 -7.26 0.03
N CYS A 65 -12.09 -7.67 -0.91
CA CYS A 65 -11.95 -8.94 -1.60
C CYS A 65 -10.98 -8.73 -2.77
N GLY A 66 -9.70 -8.56 -2.44
CA GLY A 66 -8.65 -8.62 -3.44
C GLY A 66 -8.73 -9.96 -4.14
N LEU A 67 -8.76 -9.94 -5.47
CA LEU A 67 -8.67 -11.15 -6.29
C LEU A 67 -7.24 -11.68 -6.13
N ALA A 68 -7.03 -12.49 -5.11
CA ALA A 68 -5.77 -13.16 -4.87
C ALA A 68 -5.63 -14.27 -5.91
N SER A 69 -4.81 -14.07 -6.94
CA SER A 69 -4.24 -15.07 -7.88
C SER A 69 -3.46 -14.33 -9.00
N LEU A 70 -2.27 -14.67 -9.48
CA LEU A 70 -1.29 -15.74 -9.26
C LEU A 70 0.01 -15.30 -10.01
N GLU A 71 0.83 -14.37 -9.50
CA GLU A 71 2.21 -14.17 -10.02
C GLU A 71 3.11 -13.73 -8.86
N GLN A 72 3.38 -14.65 -7.93
CA GLN A 72 4.65 -14.63 -7.23
C GLN A 72 5.57 -15.52 -8.05
N GLU A 73 6.53 -14.92 -8.76
CA GLU A 73 7.68 -15.65 -9.28
C GLU A 73 8.73 -15.74 -8.16
N PRO A 74 8.84 -16.85 -7.41
CA PRO A 74 9.96 -17.06 -6.52
C PRO A 74 11.19 -17.44 -7.34
N GLY A 75 12.02 -16.46 -7.68
CA GLY A 75 13.43 -16.72 -7.98
C GLY A 75 13.96 -16.14 -9.28
N THR A 76 14.58 -14.96 -9.16
CA THR A 76 15.96 -14.84 -9.62
C THR A 76 16.69 -13.99 -8.59
N MET A 77 17.15 -14.66 -7.52
CA MET A 77 18.37 -14.22 -6.86
C MET A 77 19.48 -14.33 -7.91
N SER A 78 19.93 -13.21 -8.48
CA SER A 78 21.13 -13.23 -9.32
C SER A 78 22.33 -13.63 -8.48
N PRO A 79 23.03 -14.74 -8.78
CA PRO A 79 24.27 -15.03 -8.12
C PRO A 79 25.41 -14.28 -8.84
N ARG A 80 26.11 -13.45 -8.06
CA ARG A 80 27.56 -13.18 -8.11
C ARG A 80 28.18 -12.42 -9.31
N GLY A 81 28.96 -11.39 -8.95
CA GLY A 81 30.18 -10.93 -9.63
C GLY A 81 30.07 -9.50 -10.18
N ARG A 82 30.95 -8.53 -9.90
CA ARG A 82 32.35 -8.55 -9.45
C ARG A 82 32.67 -7.30 -8.63
N SER A 83 33.50 -7.50 -7.62
CA SER A 83 34.38 -6.53 -6.99
C SER A 83 35.06 -5.59 -8.01
N ARG A 84 35.04 -4.28 -7.76
CA ARG A 84 36.08 -3.34 -8.20
C ARG A 84 35.97 -2.00 -7.47
N GLY A 85 37.09 -1.58 -6.87
CA GLY A 85 37.40 -0.17 -6.61
C GLY A 85 36.94 0.39 -5.27
N LEU A 86 37.67 0.05 -4.21
CA LEU A 86 37.76 0.89 -3.03
C LEU A 86 38.94 1.84 -3.25
N ASP A 87 38.70 3.01 -3.87
CA ASP A 87 39.61 4.15 -3.77
C ASP A 87 38.77 5.40 -3.48
N LYS A 88 38.52 5.62 -2.19
CA LYS A 88 38.26 6.98 -1.72
C LYS A 88 39.56 7.43 -1.07
N ALA A 89 40.26 8.28 -1.81
CA ALA A 89 41.43 9.00 -1.36
C ALA A 89 41.20 9.59 0.04
N ASN A 90 42.15 9.33 0.94
CA ASN A 90 42.31 10.08 2.17
C ASN A 90 43.34 11.18 1.89
N PRO A 91 42.95 12.47 1.82
CA PRO A 91 43.92 13.56 1.74
C PRO A 91 44.38 13.93 3.16
N ALA A 92 45.51 13.38 3.57
CA ALA A 92 46.28 13.85 4.72
C ALA A 92 47.77 13.74 4.32
N ALA A 93 48.36 14.85 3.89
CA ALA A 93 49.24 15.68 4.71
C ALA A 93 50.58 15.01 4.99
N VAL A 94 51.66 15.51 4.37
CA VAL A 94 52.85 16.04 5.06
C VAL A 94 53.76 16.70 4.02
N GLU A 95 53.99 18.00 4.20
CA GLU A 95 55.03 18.79 3.54
C GLU A 95 56.41 18.40 4.07
N LEU A 96 57.41 18.44 3.19
CA LEU A 96 58.83 18.47 3.56
C LEU A 96 59.45 19.63 2.80
N ASP A 97 59.53 20.76 3.49
CA ASP A 97 60.30 21.93 3.13
C ASP A 97 61.77 21.56 2.84
N ASP A 98 62.25 22.22 1.80
CA ASP A 98 63.60 22.55 1.38
C ASP A 98 64.80 21.98 2.17
N LEU A 99 65.53 21.08 1.49
CA LEU A 99 66.97 20.92 1.66
C LEU A 99 67.69 21.58 0.49
N VAL A 100 68.03 22.87 0.64
CA VAL A 100 69.20 23.55 0.08
C VAL A 100 69.63 24.64 1.05
#